data_AF-A0A1J5SZC5-F1
#
_entry.id   AF-A0A1J5SZC5-F1
#
_cell.length_a   1.000
_cell.length_b   1.000
_cell.length_c   1.000
_cell.angle_alpha   90.00
_cell.angle_beta   90.00
_cell.angle_gamma   90.00
#
_symmetry.space_group_name_H-M   'P 1'
#
loop_
_entity.id
_entity.type
_entity.pdbx_description
1 polymer ?
#
loop_
_entity_poly.entity_id
_entity_poly.type
_entity_poly.pdbx_seq_one_letter_code
_entity_poly.pdbx_strand_id
1 'polypeptide(L)'
;MVTNTTAAMEVVETGEKRDRRGRRITPAGRREELVAAWRQSGMTQAAFAQREGINYTTFCSWVQQREGEGSAKAVAKVRFAEMQVPVTQAESEVEVRLTDGTVIRGASAREVVVVVRALRG
;
A
#
# COMPACT_ATOMS: atom_id res chain seq x y z
N MET A 1 13.64 -42.80 49.14
CA MET A 1 13.54 -41.34 49.33
C MET A 1 13.60 -40.70 47.95
N VAL A 2 12.45 -40.34 47.37
CA VAL A 2 12.36 -39.68 46.06
C VAL A 2 12.10 -38.20 46.29
N THR A 3 13.02 -37.35 45.84
CA THR A 3 12.91 -35.89 45.95
C THR A 3 12.11 -35.37 44.75
N ASN A 4 10.90 -34.88 45.00
CA ASN A 4 10.11 -34.18 43.99
C ASN A 4 10.65 -32.76 43.83
N THR A 5 11.35 -32.49 42.71
CA THR A 5 11.75 -31.15 42.30
C THR A 5 10.54 -30.44 41.71
N THR A 6 9.88 -29.60 42.51
CA THR A 6 8.82 -28.71 42.05
C THR A 6 9.43 -27.54 41.28
N ALA A 7 9.20 -27.47 39.96
CA ALA A 7 9.55 -26.31 39.15
C ALA A 7 8.70 -25.12 39.58
N ALA A 8 9.31 -24.11 40.20
CA ALA A 8 8.66 -22.84 40.48
C ALA A 8 8.45 -22.09 39.16
N MET A 9 7.20 -21.85 38.79
CA MET A 9 6.83 -21.05 37.62
C MET A 9 6.45 -19.66 38.12
N GLU A 10 7.30 -18.67 37.85
CA GLU A 10 7.03 -17.26 38.15
C GLU A 10 6.46 -16.59 36.91
N VAL A 11 5.30 -15.93 37.06
CA VAL A 11 4.70 -15.14 35.99
C VAL A 11 5.33 -13.75 36.02
N VAL A 12 6.28 -13.49 35.12
CA VAL A 12 6.89 -12.17 34.94
C VAL A 12 6.02 -11.36 33.97
N GLU A 13 5.32 -10.38 34.50
CA GLU A 13 4.53 -9.45 33.68
C GLU A 13 5.46 -8.42 33.03
N THR A 14 5.89 -8.70 31.80
CA THR A 14 6.87 -7.88 31.04
C THR A 14 6.28 -6.59 30.46
N GLY A 15 4.98 -6.32 30.66
CA GLY A 15 4.29 -5.16 30.10
C GLY A 15 4.16 -5.16 28.56
N GLU A 16 4.42 -6.31 27.91
CA GLU A 16 4.35 -6.42 26.45
C GLU A 16 2.91 -6.32 25.93
N LYS A 17 2.58 -5.18 25.32
CA LYS A 17 1.30 -5.02 24.63
C LYS A 17 1.35 -5.71 23.26
N ARG A 18 0.31 -6.47 22.91
CA ARG A 18 0.15 -7.09 21.59
C ARG A 18 -1.15 -6.65 20.91
N ASP A 19 -1.15 -6.64 19.57
CA ASP A 19 -2.37 -6.40 18.79
C ASP A 19 -3.23 -7.67 18.68
N ARG A 20 -4.42 -7.55 18.06
CA ARG A 20 -5.35 -8.67 17.85
C ARG A 20 -4.77 -9.82 17.00
N ARG A 21 -3.65 -9.59 16.30
CA ARG A 21 -2.93 -10.56 15.48
C ARG A 21 -1.68 -11.09 16.18
N GLY A 22 -1.46 -10.73 17.46
CA GLY A 22 -0.33 -11.18 18.28
C GLY A 22 0.98 -10.42 18.07
N ARG A 23 0.99 -9.35 17.26
CA ARG A 23 2.20 -8.54 17.01
C ARG A 23 2.51 -7.65 18.20
N ARG A 24 3.80 -7.54 18.57
CA ARG A 24 4.23 -6.67 19.67
C ARG A 24 4.02 -5.20 19.31
N ILE A 25 3.36 -4.47 20.19
CA ILE A 25 3.14 -3.03 20.11
C ILE A 25 4.20 -2.36 20.98
N THR A 26 5.24 -1.82 20.35
CA THR A 26 6.20 -0.95 21.04
C THR A 26 5.51 0.37 21.40
N PRO A 27 5.48 0.81 22.67
CA PRO A 27 4.93 2.11 23.07
C PRO A 27 5.68 3.28 22.42
N ALA A 28 5.03 4.46 22.29
CA ALA A 28 5.61 5.63 21.63
C ALA A 28 6.95 6.08 22.25
N GLY A 29 7.02 6.22 23.58
CA GLY A 29 8.27 6.59 24.27
C GLY A 29 9.40 5.59 24.04
N ARG A 30 9.09 4.29 24.03
CA ARG A 30 10.11 3.27 23.71
C ARG A 30 10.62 3.38 22.27
N ARG A 31 9.76 3.76 21.32
CA ARG A 31 10.21 4.02 19.93
C ARG A 31 11.16 5.21 19.87
N GLU A 32 10.89 6.27 20.62
CA GLU A 32 11.76 7.45 20.72
C GLU A 32 13.15 7.10 21.24
N GLU A 33 13.21 6.38 22.36
CA GLU A 33 14.46 5.90 22.95
C GLU A 33 15.29 5.09 21.96
N LEU A 34 14.65 4.18 21.22
CA LEU A 34 15.32 3.33 20.24
C LEU A 34 15.87 4.13 19.06
N VAL A 35 15.11 5.11 18.55
CA VAL A 35 15.59 5.99 17.47
C VAL A 35 16.75 6.87 17.95
N ALA A 36 16.71 7.38 19.18
CA ALA A 36 17.79 8.16 19.78
C ALA A 36 19.05 7.29 20.00
N ALA A 37 18.90 6.08 20.54
CA ALA A 37 19.98 5.13 20.73
C ALA A 37 20.63 4.72 19.40
N TRP A 38 19.84 4.54 18.35
CA TRP A 38 20.37 4.29 17.00
C TRP A 38 21.24 5.43 16.51
N ARG A 39 20.78 6.68 16.63
CA ARG A 39 21.54 7.87 16.21
C ARG A 39 22.89 7.98 16.92
N GLN A 40 22.94 7.61 18.20
CA GLN A 40 24.17 7.61 18.99
C GLN A 40 25.07 6.42 18.68
N SER A 41 24.51 5.30 18.19
CA SER A 41 25.26 4.06 17.98
C SER A 41 26.22 4.08 16.78
N GLY A 42 26.00 4.98 15.81
CA GLY A 42 26.74 4.98 14.54
C GLY A 42 26.46 3.77 13.63
N MET A 43 25.52 2.89 14.01
CA MET A 43 25.15 1.70 13.22
C MET A 43 24.25 2.05 12.04
N THR A 44 24.24 1.20 11.02
CA THR A 44 23.18 1.24 10.00
C THR A 44 21.83 0.87 10.62
N GLN A 45 20.74 1.35 10.03
CA GLN A 45 19.37 1.03 10.51
C GLN A 45 19.11 -0.49 10.52
N ALA A 46 19.63 -1.22 9.53
CA ALA A 46 19.49 -2.67 9.44
C ALA A 46 20.21 -3.40 10.58
N ALA A 47 21.47 -3.03 10.84
CA ALA A 47 22.26 -3.62 11.92
C ALA A 47 21.65 -3.32 13.29
N PHE A 48 21.18 -2.09 13.50
CA PHE A 48 20.51 -1.70 14.74
C PHE A 48 19.19 -2.45 14.94
N ALA A 49 18.35 -2.51 13.92
CA ALA A 49 17.08 -3.24 13.98
C ALA A 49 17.29 -4.73 14.30
N GLN A 50 18.28 -5.36 13.67
CA GLN A 50 18.64 -6.75 13.96
C GLN A 50 19.11 -6.93 15.42
N ARG A 51 19.98 -6.05 15.91
CA ARG A 51 20.51 -6.11 17.29
C ARG A 51 19.41 -5.95 18.34
N GLU A 52 18.47 -5.04 18.12
CA GLU A 52 17.37 -4.77 19.05
C GLU A 52 16.16 -5.71 18.86
N GLY A 53 16.23 -6.65 17.90
CA GLY A 53 15.14 -7.59 17.60
C GLY A 53 13.89 -6.92 17.01
N ILE A 54 14.07 -5.80 16.30
CA ILE A 54 12.98 -5.04 15.68
C ILE A 54 12.95 -5.38 14.20
N ASN A 55 11.74 -5.47 13.62
CA ASN A 55 11.63 -5.59 12.17
C ASN A 55 12.19 -4.33 11.49
N TYR A 56 13.07 -4.52 10.51
CA TYR A 56 13.73 -3.43 9.79
C TYR A 56 12.75 -2.41 9.20
N THR A 57 11.69 -2.85 8.52
CA THR A 57 10.76 -1.93 7.85
C THR A 57 9.96 -1.11 8.86
N THR A 58 9.59 -1.73 9.99
CA THR A 58 8.98 -1.04 11.12
C THR A 58 9.92 0.03 11.68
N PHE A 59 11.21 -0.29 11.84
CA PHE A 59 12.19 0.66 12.35
C PHE A 59 12.40 1.84 11.37
N CYS A 60 12.55 1.57 10.08
CA CYS A 60 12.64 2.62 9.05
C CYS A 60 11.44 3.57 9.09
N SER A 61 10.23 3.04 9.24
CA SER A 61 9.02 3.87 9.35
C SER A 61 9.07 4.81 10.55
N TRP A 62 9.57 4.34 11.71
CA TRP A 62 9.73 5.19 12.89
C TRP A 62 10.78 6.29 12.69
N VAL A 63 11.90 5.96 12.05
CA VAL A 63 12.94 6.95 11.73
C VAL A 63 12.39 8.00 10.76
N GLN A 64 11.70 7.58 9.70
CA GLN A 64 11.09 8.49 8.72
C GLN A 64 10.03 9.40 9.35
N GLN A 65 9.19 8.87 10.26
CA GLN A 65 8.21 9.69 10.96
C GLN A 65 8.90 10.78 11.80
N ARG A 66 10.02 10.46 12.46
CA ARG A 66 10.80 11.41 13.26
C ARG A 66 11.56 12.43 12.44
N GLU A 67 12.05 12.07 11.27
CA GLU A 67 12.75 12.99 10.36
C GLU A 67 11.75 13.85 9.55
N GLY A 68 10.58 13.27 9.27
CA GLY A 68 9.42 13.94 8.68
C GLY A 68 8.72 14.91 9.63
N GLU A 69 8.85 14.78 10.95
CA GLU A 69 8.25 15.75 11.90
C GLU A 69 8.85 17.17 11.75
N GLY A 70 10.09 17.30 11.26
CA GLY A 70 10.70 18.60 10.90
C GLY A 70 10.53 19.01 9.44
N SER A 71 10.09 18.08 8.58
CA SER A 71 10.00 18.26 7.13
C SER A 71 8.70 17.68 6.57
N ALA A 72 7.61 17.77 7.34
CA ALA A 72 6.30 17.36 6.90
C ALA A 72 5.91 18.36 5.81
N LYS A 73 6.37 18.11 4.58
CA LYS A 73 5.65 18.49 3.38
C LYS A 73 4.29 17.90 3.61
N ALA A 74 3.37 18.73 4.11
CA ALA A 74 1.99 18.40 4.29
C ALA A 74 1.60 17.69 3.00
N VAL A 75 1.39 16.37 3.07
CA VAL A 75 0.92 15.61 1.93
C VAL A 75 -0.38 16.33 1.59
N ALA A 76 -0.36 17.09 0.50
CA ALA A 76 -1.42 18.02 0.18
C ALA A 76 -2.71 17.22 0.26
N LYS A 77 -3.62 17.65 1.13
CA LYS A 77 -4.84 16.89 1.42
C LYS A 77 -5.53 16.61 0.09
N VAL A 78 -5.49 15.37 -0.37
CA VAL A 78 -6.07 14.98 -1.66
C VAL A 78 -7.56 15.27 -1.56
N ARG A 79 -8.03 16.22 -2.38
CA ARG A 79 -9.45 16.57 -2.47
C ARG A 79 -10.02 15.79 -3.65
N PHE A 80 -10.85 14.81 -3.34
CA PHE A 80 -11.64 14.13 -4.35
C PHE A 80 -12.83 15.03 -4.68
N ALA A 81 -13.09 15.21 -5.97
CA ALA A 81 -14.27 15.92 -6.46
C ALA A 81 -15.16 14.91 -7.19
N GLU A 82 -16.44 14.88 -6.83
CA GLU A 82 -17.45 14.17 -7.59
C GLU A 82 -17.78 14.98 -8.84
N MET A 83 -17.72 14.34 -10.02
CA MET A 83 -18.02 14.97 -11.29
C MET A 83 -19.03 14.09 -12.04
N GLN A 84 -20.14 14.69 -12.46
CA GLN A 84 -21.07 14.04 -13.38
C GLN A 84 -20.53 14.19 -14.80
N VAL A 85 -20.20 13.06 -15.43
CA VAL A 85 -19.89 13.06 -16.86
C VAL A 85 -21.21 12.98 -17.60
N PRO A 86 -21.54 13.93 -18.50
CA PRO A 86 -22.73 13.81 -19.32
C PRO A 86 -22.60 12.52 -20.13
N VAL A 87 -23.51 11.58 -19.89
CA VAL A 87 -23.74 10.46 -20.79
C VAL A 87 -24.37 11.09 -22.03
N THR A 88 -23.55 11.57 -22.95
CA THR A 88 -24.00 11.75 -24.32
C THR A 88 -24.43 10.36 -24.72
N GLN A 89 -25.75 10.18 -24.89
CA GLN A 89 -26.32 8.94 -25.38
C GLN A 89 -25.47 8.55 -26.57
N ALA A 90 -24.63 7.52 -26.42
CA ALA A 90 -23.73 7.14 -27.48
C ALA A 90 -24.64 6.88 -28.67
N GLU A 91 -24.56 7.73 -29.69
CA GLU A 91 -25.05 7.37 -31.00
C GLU A 91 -24.37 6.03 -31.25
N SER A 92 -25.16 4.96 -31.39
CA SER A 92 -24.66 3.60 -31.47
C SER A 92 -23.74 3.51 -32.68
N GLU A 93 -22.46 3.83 -32.49
CA GLU A 93 -21.47 3.89 -33.54
C GLU A 93 -21.08 2.46 -33.85
N VAL A 94 -21.45 2.04 -35.05
CA VAL A 94 -21.13 0.72 -35.57
C VAL A 94 -19.80 0.82 -36.28
N GLU A 95 -18.79 0.13 -35.75
CA GLU A 95 -17.47 -0.01 -36.37
C GLU A 95 -17.31 -1.40 -36.96
N VAL A 96 -16.90 -1.47 -38.23
CA VAL A 96 -16.50 -2.71 -38.91
C VAL A 96 -15.04 -2.58 -39.35
N ARG A 97 -14.22 -3.56 -38.97
CA ARG A 97 -12.83 -3.69 -39.40
C ARG A 97 -12.71 -4.81 -40.42
N LEU A 98 -12.11 -4.51 -41.57
CA LEU A 98 -11.82 -5.47 -42.62
C LEU A 98 -10.39 -6.03 -42.45
N THR A 99 -10.11 -7.17 -43.09
CA THR A 99 -8.82 -7.89 -42.97
C THR A 99 -7.64 -7.16 -43.62
N ASP A 100 -7.91 -6.23 -44.51
CA ASP A 100 -6.94 -5.33 -45.16
C ASP A 100 -6.57 -4.13 -44.27
N GLY A 101 -7.17 -4.00 -43.09
CA GLY A 101 -6.99 -2.88 -42.17
C GLY A 101 -7.95 -1.71 -42.40
N THR A 102 -8.85 -1.80 -43.39
CA THR A 102 -9.87 -0.77 -43.61
C THR A 102 -10.87 -0.76 -42.45
N VAL A 103 -11.15 0.43 -41.92
CA VAL A 103 -12.12 0.65 -40.83
C VAL A 103 -13.27 1.51 -41.33
N ILE A 104 -14.50 1.02 -41.13
CA ILE A 104 -15.73 1.71 -41.53
C ILE A 104 -16.55 1.96 -40.27
N ARG A 105 -16.93 3.23 -40.06
CA ARG A 105 -17.70 3.68 -38.90
C ARG A 105 -18.96 4.41 -39.35
N GLY A 106 -20.04 4.27 -38.60
CA GLY A 106 -21.25 5.04 -38.83
C GLY A 106 -22.31 4.82 -37.77
N ALA A 107 -23.28 5.73 -37.69
CA ALA A 107 -24.38 5.66 -36.73
C ALA A 107 -25.46 4.61 -37.10
N SER A 108 -25.38 4.02 -38.30
CA SER A 108 -26.36 3.06 -38.83
C SER A 108 -25.67 1.81 -39.36
N ALA A 109 -26.00 0.66 -38.76
CA ALA A 109 -25.51 -0.64 -39.23
C ALA A 109 -25.86 -0.90 -40.71
N ARG A 110 -27.03 -0.42 -41.16
CA ARG A 110 -27.48 -0.61 -42.55
C ARG A 110 -26.59 0.13 -43.54
N GLU A 111 -26.22 1.37 -43.22
CA GLU A 111 -25.34 2.19 -44.07
C GLU A 111 -23.91 1.63 -44.08
N VAL A 112 -23.40 1.22 -42.93
CA VAL A 112 -22.10 0.55 -42.81
C VAL A 112 -22.06 -0.72 -43.68
N VAL A 113 -23.13 -1.52 -43.69
CA VAL A 113 -23.22 -2.72 -44.55
C VAL A 113 -23.21 -2.38 -46.04
N VAL A 114 -23.85 -1.28 -46.46
CA VAL A 114 -23.81 -0.82 -47.86
C VAL A 114 -22.38 -0.48 -48.26
N VAL A 115 -21.65 0.26 -47.42
CA VAL A 115 -20.25 0.62 -47.68
C VAL A 115 -19.35 -0.61 -47.70
N VAL A 116 -19.50 -1.54 -46.75
CA VAL A 116 -18.74 -2.81 -46.73
C VAL A 116 -18.97 -3.60 -48.01
N ARG A 117 -20.21 -3.68 -48.51
CA ARG A 117 -20.53 -4.39 -49.76
C ARG A 117 -19.92 -3.71 -50.98
N ALA A 118 -19.95 -2.38 -51.04
CA ALA A 118 -19.34 -1.62 -52.14
C ALA A 118 -17.81 -1.79 -52.19
N LEU A 119 -17.15 -1.89 -51.03
CA LEU A 119 -15.71 -2.11 -50.94
C LEU A 119 -15.27 -3.55 -51.19
N ARG A 120 -16.19 -4.51 -51.15
CA ARG A 120 -15.96 -5.93 -51.43
C ARG A 120 -16.45 -6.36 -52.83
N GLY A 121 -16.81 -5.39 -53.69
CA GLY A 121 -17.18 -5.60 -55.09
C GLY A 121 -16.01 -6.06 -55.94
#